data_AF-A0A352NKV1-F1
#
_entry.id   AF-A0A352NKV1-F1
#
_cell.length_a   1.000
_cell.length_b   1.000
_cell.length_c   1.000
_cell.angle_alpha   90.00
_cell.angle_beta   90.00
_cell.angle_gamma   90.00
#
_symmetry.space_group_name_H-M   'P 1'
#
loop_
_entity.id
_entity.type
_entity.pdbx_description
1 polymer ?
#
loop_
_entity_poly.entity_id
_entity_poly.type
_entity_poly.pdbx_seq_one_letter_code
_entity_poly.pdbx_strand_id
1 'polypeptide(L)' 'LLLLSDYLCLFEKTKSAEILKKILDEHGPRGFSLACRRARISRGSGKRMLKIYNDDGEISQIAKKA' A
#
# COMPACT_ATOMS: atom_id res chain seq x y z
N LEU A 1 2.59 7.42 20.64
CA LEU A 1 2.86 7.19 19.20
C LEU A 1 3.48 5.82 19.07
N LEU A 2 2.87 4.91 18.30
CA LEU A 2 3.47 3.61 17.97
C LEU A 2 4.64 3.85 17.00
N LEU A 3 5.69 3.03 17.11
CA LEU A 3 6.81 3.11 16.18
C LEU A 3 6.43 2.45 14.85
N LEU A 4 7.11 2.83 13.77
CA LEU A 4 6.91 2.20 12.45
C LEU A 4 7.02 0.66 12.53
N SER A 5 7.94 0.13 13.35
CA SER A 5 8.08 -1.30 13.59
C SER A 5 6.80 -1.99 14.08
N ASP A 6 6.05 -1.32 14.95
CA ASP A 6 4.85 -1.88 15.55
C ASP A 6 3.72 -1.95 14.51
N TYR A 7 3.56 -0.87 13.74
CA TYR A 7 2.60 -0.84 12.64
C TYR A 7 2.90 -1.90 11.57
N LEU A 8 4.18 -2.11 11.24
CA LEU A 8 4.58 -3.16 10.29
C LEU A 8 4.23 -4.56 10.79
N CYS A 9 4.49 -4.84 12.06
CA CYS A 9 4.17 -6.13 12.68
C CYS A 9 2.65 -6.35 12.74
N LEU A 10 1.90 -5.29 13.08
CA LEU A 10 0.45 -5.33 13.14
C LEU A 10 -0.16 -5.55 11.75
N PHE A 11 0.35 -4.87 10.73
CA PHE A 11 -0.07 -5.07 9.34
C PHE A 11 0.29 -6.48 8.83
N GLU A 12 1.47 -7.00 9.14
CA GLU A 12 1.89 -8.35 8.75
C GLU A 12 0.91 -9.42 9.25
N LYS A 13 0.39 -9.26 10.48
CA LYS A 13 -0.56 -10.20 11.09
C LYS A 13 -1.99 -10.03 10.57
N THR A 14 -2.46 -8.78 10.49
CA THR A 14 -3.87 -8.48 10.20
C THR A 14 -4.16 -8.33 8.72
N LYS A 15 -3.16 -7.89 7.95
CA LYS A 15 -3.30 -7.40 6.57
C LYS A 15 -4.46 -6.40 6.44
N SER A 16 -4.69 -5.57 7.44
CA SER A 16 -5.76 -4.56 7.41
C SER A 16 -5.39 -3.38 6.52
N ALA A 17 -6.32 -2.97 5.65
CA ALA A 17 -6.19 -1.77 4.83
C ALA A 17 -6.06 -0.49 5.68
N GLU A 18 -6.74 -0.42 6.83
CA GLU A 18 -6.67 0.75 7.72
C GLU A 18 -5.27 0.96 8.29
N ILE A 19 -4.60 -0.13 8.69
CA ILE A 19 -3.23 -0.06 9.20
C ILE A 19 -2.27 0.33 8.08
N LEU A 20 -2.45 -0.24 6.89
CA LEU A 20 -1.64 0.12 5.73
C LEU A 20 -1.80 1.61 5.36
N LYS A 21 -3.01 2.16 5.51
CA LYS A 21 -3.30 3.58 5.29
C LYS A 21 -2.60 4.45 6.33
N LYS A 22 -2.69 4.10 7.61
CA LYS A 22 -1.96 4.81 8.68
C LYS A 22 -0.44 4.82 8.44
N ILE A 23 0.13 3.68 8.02
CA ILE A 23 1.55 3.62 7.69
C ILE A 23 1.89 4.56 6.52
N LEU A 24 1.04 4.63 5.50
CA LEU A 24 1.23 5.54 4.38
C LEU A 24 1.13 7.01 4.80
N ASP A 25 0.14 7.34 5.63
CA ASP A 25 -0.12 8.72 6.08
C ASP A 25 0.97 9.21 7.04
N GLU A 26 1.44 8.37 7.97
CA GLU A 26 2.43 8.73 9.01
C GLU A 26 3.88 8.58 8.55
N HIS A 27 4.19 7.61 7.69
CA HIS A 27 5.57 7.27 7.29
C HIS A 27 5.82 7.33 5.77
N GLY A 28 4.81 7.76 5.02
CA GLY A 28 4.92 8.00 3.59
C GLY A 28 5.11 6.73 2.73
N PRO A 29 5.50 6.92 1.45
CA PRO A 29 5.67 5.82 0.48
C PRO A 29 6.72 4.79 0.89
N ARG A 30 7.72 5.20 1.68
CA ARG A 30 8.77 4.32 2.19
C ARG A 30 8.21 3.36 3.23
N GLY A 31 7.41 3.85 4.18
CA GLY A 31 6.70 3.02 5.15
C GLY A 31 5.76 2.02 4.48
N PHE A 32 4.97 2.48 3.51
CA PHE A 32 4.07 1.63 2.72
C PHE A 32 4.82 0.50 2.00
N SER A 33 5.95 0.83 1.35
CA SER A 33 6.75 -0.18 0.63
C SER A 33 7.34 -1.22 1.58
N LEU A 34 7.76 -0.78 2.77
CA LEU A 34 8.28 -1.67 3.81
C LEU A 34 7.18 -2.59 4.36
N ALA A 35 5.96 -2.06 4.57
CA ALA A 35 4.80 -2.82 5.01
C ALA A 35 4.41 -3.91 4.00
N CYS A 36 4.37 -3.57 2.72
CA CYS A 36 4.08 -4.53 1.65
C CYS A 36 5.15 -5.64 1.60
N ARG A 37 6.43 -5.27 1.67
CA ARG A 37 7.55 -6.22 1.68
C ARG A 37 7.47 -7.16 2.88
N ARG A 38 7.20 -6.61 4.07
CA ARG A 38 7.07 -7.36 5.32
C ARG A 38 5.92 -8.36 5.26
N ALA A 39 4.75 -7.93 4.82
CA ALA A 39 3.56 -8.77 4.68
C ALA A 39 3.60 -9.74 3.49
N ARG A 40 4.71 -9.77 2.73
CA ARG A 40 4.90 -10.59 1.52
C ARG A 40 3.81 -10.37 0.47
N ILE A 41 3.36 -9.13 0.30
CA ILE A 41 2.43 -8.73 -0.74
C ILE A 41 3.10 -7.78 -1.74
N SER A 42 2.61 -7.76 -2.97
CA SER A 42 3.07 -6.78 -3.95
C SER A 42 2.57 -5.38 -3.60
N ARG A 43 3.32 -4.33 -4.00
CA ARG A 43 2.88 -2.94 -3.85
C ARG A 43 1.55 -2.67 -4.57
N GLY A 44 1.29 -3.35 -5.69
CA GLY A 44 0.02 -3.28 -6.41
C GLY A 44 -1.14 -3.82 -5.58
N SER A 45 -0.96 -4.97 -4.91
CA SER A 45 -1.95 -5.48 -3.95
C SER A 45 -2.18 -4.52 -2.79
N GLY A 46 -1.13 -3.92 -2.22
CA GLY A 46 -1.27 -2.89 -1.20
C GLY A 46 -2.05 -1.66 -1.68
N LYS A 47 -1.80 -1.18 -2.91
CA LYS A 47 -2.56 -0.08 -3.51
C LYS A 47 -4.03 -0.43 -3.74
N ARG A 48 -4.32 -1.67 -4.16
CA ARG A 48 -5.69 -2.19 -4.30
C ARG A 48 -6.42 -2.25 -2.96
N MET A 49 -5.74 -2.67 -1.89
CA MET A 49 -6.31 -2.67 -0.53
C MET A 49 -6.70 -1.27 -0.08
N LEU A 50 -5.92 -0.26 -0.46
CA LEU A 50 -6.22 1.13 -0.17
C LEU A 50 -7.20 1.78 -1.15
N LYS A 51 -7.67 1.04 -2.16
CA LYS A 51 -8.48 1.57 -3.28
C LYS A 51 -7.83 2.81 -3.94
N ILE A 52 -6.49 2.86 -3.98
CA ILE A 52 -5.71 3.92 -4.66
C ILE A 52 -5.61 3.64 -6.18
N TYR A 53 -6.19 2.53 -6.65
CA TYR A 53 -6.51 2.40 -8.06
C TYR A 53 -7.64 3.37 -8.39
N ASN A 54 -7.25 4.58 -8.80
CA ASN A 54 -8.03 5.28 -9.80
C ASN A 54 -7.91 4.44 -11.08
N ASP A 55 -9.02 3.90 -11.56
CA ASP A 55 -9.14 3.22 -12.86
C ASP A 55 -8.60 4.08 -14.03
N ASP A 56 -8.32 5.37 -13.82
CA ASP A 56 -7.73 6.27 -14.82
C ASP A 56 -6.28 5.94 -15.26
N GLY A 57 -5.50 5.29 -14.38
CA GLY A 57 -4.06 5.07 -14.63
C GLY A 57 -3.75 3.98 -15.66
N GLU A 58 -4.57 2.94 -15.73
CA GLU A 58 -4.37 1.82 -16.66
C GLU A 58 -5.08 2.03 -18.01
N ILE A 59 -6.11 2.88 -18.07
CA ILE A 59 -6.75 3.25 -19.35
C ILE A 59 -5.80 4.12 -20.21
N SER A 60 -4.93 4.92 -19.58
CA SER A 60 -3.97 5.78 -20.30
C SER A 60 -2.85 5.02 -21.05
N GLN A 61 -2.61 3.74 -20.75
CA GLN A 61 -1.65 2.94 -21.52
C GLN A 61 -2.28 2.22 -22.72
N ILE A 62 -3.59 2.01 -22.72
CA ILE A 62 -4.31 1.43 -23.87
C ILE A 62 -4.52 2.48 -24.97
N ALA A 63 -4.67 3.76 -24.61
CA ALA A 63 -4.87 4.85 -25.58
C ALA A 63 -3.61 5.27 -26.37
N LYS A 64 -2.40 4.80 -26.01
CA LYS A 64 -1.15 5.13 -26.74
C LYS A 64 -0.78 4.12 -27.83
N LYS A 65 -1.65 3.15 -28.11
CA LYS A 65 -1.44 2.11 -29.12
C LYS A 65 -2.53 2.08 -30.20
N ALA A 66 -3.24 3.20 -30.36
CA ALA A 66 -4.13 3.48 -31.50
C ALA A 66 -3.39 4.35 -32.52
#